data_AF-A0A453IBB7-F1
#
_entry.id   AF-A0A453IBB7-F1
#
_cell.length_a   1.000
_cell.length_b   1.000
_cell.length_c   1.000
_cell.angle_alpha   90.00
_cell.angle_beta   90.00
_cell.angle_gamma   90.00
#
_symmetry.space_group_name_H-M   'P 1'
#
loop_
_entity.id
_entity.type
_entity.pdbx_description
1 polymer ?
#
loop_
_entity_poly.entity_id
_entity_poly.type
_entity_poly.pdbx_seq_one_letter_code
_entity_poly.pdbx_strand_id
1 'polypeptide(L)'
;MLVVDPMKRITIREIREHPWFQNRLPRYLAVPPPDTAQQAKMIDEDTLKEIVNLGYDKDHVCESLCNRLQNEATVAYYLLLDNRFRATSGYLGADYLQSMGRSFNQFTSSESASPSTRQYLPASNDSQGSGLRPYYPVERKWALGLQSRAQPREIMIEVLKALQELNVCWKKNGHYNMKCRWCPGFPQVSDMLDANHSFVDDSTIMDNGDANGRLPAVIKFEIQLYKTKDDKYLLDMQRVTGPQLLFLDFCAAFLTNLRVL
;
A
#
# COMPACT_ATOMS: atom_id res chain seq x y z
N MET A 1 21.32 -10.28 -6.71
CA MET A 1 20.50 -9.59 -7.74
C MET A 1 21.22 -8.44 -8.42
N LEU A 2 21.96 -7.58 -7.71
CA LEU A 2 22.63 -6.41 -8.29
C LEU A 2 24.03 -6.74 -8.90
N VAL A 3 24.17 -7.90 -9.55
CA VAL A 3 25.41 -8.27 -10.25
C VAL A 3 25.41 -7.59 -11.62
N VAL A 4 26.52 -6.94 -11.97
CA VAL A 4 26.69 -6.16 -13.21
C VAL A 4 26.55 -7.06 -14.43
N ASP A 5 27.27 -8.18 -14.44
CA ASP A 5 27.21 -9.18 -15.51
C ASP A 5 25.86 -9.94 -15.49
N PRO A 6 25.04 -9.85 -16.55
CA PRO A 6 23.72 -10.50 -16.58
C PRO A 6 23.82 -12.03 -16.60
N MET A 7 24.88 -12.61 -17.16
CA MET A 7 25.06 -14.07 -17.23
C MET A 7 25.43 -14.67 -15.87
N LYS A 8 25.95 -13.85 -14.96
CA LYS A 8 26.29 -14.23 -13.58
C LYS A 8 25.26 -13.75 -12.56
N ARG A 9 24.22 -13.06 -13.01
CA ARG A 9 23.17 -12.54 -12.13
C ARG A 9 22.25 -13.69 -11.73
N ILE A 10 22.01 -13.80 -10.42
CA ILE A 10 21.10 -14.79 -9.85
C ILE A 10 19.73 -14.81 -10.56
N THR A 11 19.24 -15.99 -10.90
CA THR A 11 17.96 -16.23 -11.58
C THR A 11 16.81 -16.34 -10.56
N ILE A 12 15.56 -16.24 -11.03
CA ILE A 12 14.37 -16.41 -10.15
C ILE A 12 14.38 -17.78 -9.45
N ARG A 13 14.82 -18.84 -10.14
CA ARG A 13 14.90 -20.19 -9.57
C ARG A 13 15.88 -20.21 -8.39
N GLU A 14 17.06 -19.66 -8.59
CA GLU A 14 18.10 -19.55 -7.55
C GLU A 14 17.68 -18.62 -6.41
N ILE A 15 16.91 -17.54 -6.68
CA ILE A 15 16.33 -16.69 -5.63
C ILE A 15 15.36 -17.50 -4.76
N ARG A 16 14.51 -18.36 -5.35
CA ARG A 16 13.55 -19.20 -4.60
C ARG A 16 14.24 -20.25 -3.72
N GLU A 17 15.45 -20.64 -4.09
CA GLU A 17 16.30 -21.56 -3.32
C GLU A 17 17.11 -20.83 -2.24
N HIS A 18 17.20 -19.49 -2.30
CA HIS A 18 18.04 -18.71 -1.40
C HIS A 18 17.50 -18.73 0.06
N PRO A 19 18.34 -18.99 1.09
CA PRO A 19 17.89 -19.10 2.48
C PRO A 19 17.13 -17.86 3.00
N TRP A 20 17.54 -16.67 2.57
CA TRP A 20 16.85 -15.42 2.93
C TRP A 20 15.43 -15.35 2.34
N PHE A 21 15.21 -15.88 1.13
CA PHE A 21 13.90 -15.88 0.48
C PHE A 21 12.96 -16.92 1.09
N GLN A 22 13.49 -18.07 1.52
CA GLN A 22 12.72 -19.14 2.14
C GLN A 22 12.31 -18.82 3.58
N ASN A 23 13.02 -17.91 4.25
CA ASN A 23 12.72 -17.55 5.63
C ASN A 23 11.35 -16.87 5.73
N ARG A 24 10.40 -17.54 6.41
CA ARG A 24 9.00 -17.11 6.54
C ARG A 24 8.28 -16.90 5.20
N LEU A 25 8.67 -17.61 4.15
CA LEU A 25 7.98 -17.54 2.86
C LEU A 25 6.53 -18.06 3.03
N PRO A 26 5.52 -17.22 2.80
CA PRO A 26 4.14 -17.67 2.84
C PRO A 26 3.88 -18.77 1.80
N ARG A 27 3.01 -19.73 2.14
CA ARG A 27 2.80 -20.93 1.32
C ARG A 27 2.34 -20.63 -0.13
N TYR A 28 1.66 -19.50 -0.37
CA TYR A 28 1.17 -19.12 -1.70
C TYR A 28 2.28 -18.71 -2.64
N LEU A 29 3.36 -18.17 -2.09
CA LEU A 29 4.54 -17.80 -2.85
C LEU A 29 5.50 -18.98 -3.03
N ALA A 30 5.39 -19.99 -2.17
CA ALA A 30 6.16 -21.22 -2.27
C ALA A 30 5.67 -22.10 -3.44
N VAL A 31 4.36 -22.10 -3.73
CA VAL A 31 3.79 -22.82 -4.88
C VAL A 31 4.09 -22.03 -6.15
N PRO A 32 4.78 -22.62 -7.15
CA PRO A 32 4.93 -21.98 -8.46
C PRO A 32 3.53 -21.65 -8.99
N PRO A 33 3.30 -20.44 -9.55
CA PRO A 33 2.01 -20.16 -10.18
C PRO A 33 1.75 -21.26 -11.20
N PRO A 34 0.52 -21.81 -11.26
CA PRO A 34 0.16 -22.77 -12.29
C PRO A 34 0.50 -22.14 -13.62
N ASP A 35 1.12 -22.92 -14.51
CA ASP A 35 1.48 -22.46 -15.84
C ASP A 35 0.28 -21.73 -16.46
N THR A 36 0.44 -20.44 -16.79
CA THR A 36 -0.66 -19.57 -17.26
C THR A 36 -1.31 -20.15 -18.52
N ALA A 37 -0.58 -20.98 -19.26
CA ALA A 37 -1.08 -21.75 -20.39
C ALA A 37 -2.07 -22.87 -19.99
N GLN A 38 -1.93 -23.45 -18.80
CA GLN A 38 -2.84 -24.48 -18.28
C GLN A 38 -4.11 -23.87 -17.68
N GLN A 39 -4.01 -22.68 -17.05
CA GLN A 39 -5.19 -21.96 -16.54
C GLN A 39 -6.13 -21.54 -17.67
N ALA A 40 -5.59 -21.15 -18.84
CA ALA A 40 -6.38 -20.86 -20.03
C ALA A 40 -7.10 -22.09 -20.62
N LYS A 41 -6.73 -23.32 -20.23
CA LYS A 41 -7.37 -24.56 -20.68
C LYS A 41 -8.47 -25.07 -19.75
N MET A 42 -8.49 -24.66 -18.48
CA MET A 42 -9.59 -24.97 -17.55
C MET A 42 -10.55 -23.79 -17.50
N ILE A 43 -11.40 -23.67 -18.52
CA ILE A 43 -12.54 -22.75 -18.43
C ILE A 43 -13.50 -23.32 -17.38
N ASP A 44 -13.66 -22.62 -16.27
CA ASP A 44 -14.61 -22.97 -15.22
C ASP A 44 -16.06 -22.92 -15.75
N GLU A 45 -16.72 -24.08 -15.77
CA GLU A 45 -18.06 -24.21 -16.34
C GLU A 45 -19.14 -23.50 -15.53
N ASP A 46 -18.96 -23.34 -14.22
CA ASP A 46 -19.96 -22.66 -13.40
C ASP A 46 -19.89 -21.15 -13.59
N THR A 47 -18.68 -20.58 -13.67
CA THR A 47 -18.51 -19.18 -14.07
C THR A 47 -19.08 -18.91 -15.47
N LEU A 48 -18.93 -19.84 -16.42
CA LEU A 48 -19.59 -19.72 -17.73
C LEU A 48 -21.12 -19.71 -17.62
N LYS A 49 -21.73 -20.58 -16.81
CA LYS A 49 -23.19 -20.60 -16.61
C LYS A 49 -23.71 -19.29 -16.03
N GLU A 50 -22.96 -18.70 -15.10
CA GLU A 50 -23.31 -17.42 -14.48
C GLU A 50 -23.26 -16.26 -15.48
N ILE A 51 -22.28 -16.26 -16.38
CA ILE A 51 -22.17 -15.25 -17.46
C ILE A 51 -23.29 -15.39 -18.48
N VAL A 52 -23.66 -16.61 -18.82
CA VAL A 52 -24.81 -16.86 -19.70
C VAL A 52 -26.11 -16.38 -19.04
N ASN A 53 -26.24 -16.57 -17.72
CA ASN A 53 -27.37 -16.02 -16.95
C ASN A 53 -27.39 -14.49 -16.91
N LEU A 54 -26.24 -13.83 -17.04
CA LEU A 54 -26.13 -12.37 -17.16
C LEU A 54 -26.44 -11.86 -18.58
N GLY A 55 -26.76 -12.75 -19.54
CA GLY A 55 -27.21 -12.40 -20.88
C GLY A 55 -26.11 -12.40 -21.95
N TYR A 56 -24.91 -12.91 -21.65
CA TYR A 56 -23.85 -13.09 -22.64
C TYR A 56 -24.00 -14.42 -23.37
N ASP A 57 -23.69 -14.43 -24.67
CA ASP A 57 -23.69 -15.67 -25.45
C ASP A 57 -22.50 -16.58 -25.10
N LYS A 58 -22.78 -17.87 -24.92
CA LYS A 58 -21.79 -18.86 -24.48
C LYS A 58 -20.69 -19.04 -25.52
N ASP A 59 -21.06 -19.11 -26.78
CA ASP A 59 -20.11 -19.39 -27.87
C ASP A 59 -19.19 -18.18 -28.07
N HIS A 60 -19.75 -16.97 -28.02
CA HIS A 60 -18.98 -15.73 -28.03
C HIS A 60 -17.99 -15.62 -26.85
N VAL A 61 -18.40 -15.99 -25.62
CA VAL A 61 -17.50 -15.97 -24.45
C VAL A 61 -16.37 -16.98 -24.59
N CYS A 62 -16.69 -18.22 -25.01
CA CYS A 62 -15.70 -19.27 -25.23
C CYS A 62 -14.69 -18.90 -26.33
N GLU A 63 -15.16 -18.37 -27.46
CA GLU A 63 -14.30 -17.87 -28.53
C GLU A 63 -13.40 -16.73 -28.05
N SER A 64 -13.96 -15.78 -27.30
CA SER A 64 -13.22 -14.65 -26.75
C SER A 64 -12.13 -15.07 -25.76
N LEU A 65 -12.41 -16.08 -24.92
CA LEU A 65 -11.46 -16.65 -23.97
C LEU A 65 -10.35 -17.44 -24.68
N CYS A 66 -10.71 -18.27 -25.67
CA CYS A 66 -9.76 -19.03 -26.49
C CYS A 66 -8.83 -18.12 -27.28
N ASN A 67 -9.37 -17.04 -27.86
CA ASN A 67 -8.63 -16.05 -28.64
C ASN A 67 -7.93 -14.98 -27.79
N ARG A 68 -8.08 -15.03 -26.45
CA ARG A 68 -7.50 -14.07 -25.49
C ARG A 68 -7.84 -12.61 -25.82
N LEU A 69 -9.06 -12.37 -26.30
CA LEU A 69 -9.54 -11.01 -26.58
C LEU A 69 -9.84 -10.30 -25.25
N GLN A 70 -9.56 -8.99 -25.17
CA GLN A 70 -9.96 -8.16 -24.02
C GLN A 70 -11.27 -7.42 -24.36
N ASN A 71 -12.38 -8.12 -24.21
CA ASN A 71 -13.73 -7.58 -24.41
C ASN A 71 -14.57 -7.69 -23.14
N GLU A 72 -15.76 -7.07 -23.15
CA GLU A 72 -16.68 -7.07 -22.00
C GLU A 72 -16.98 -8.49 -21.49
N ALA A 73 -17.11 -9.47 -22.39
CA ALA A 73 -17.35 -10.87 -22.06
C ALA A 73 -16.19 -11.50 -21.26
N THR A 74 -14.95 -11.32 -21.70
CA THR A 74 -13.78 -11.81 -20.96
C THR A 74 -13.57 -11.08 -19.63
N VAL A 75 -13.84 -9.77 -19.59
CA VAL A 75 -13.76 -9.00 -18.34
C VAL A 75 -14.78 -9.49 -17.33
N ALA A 76 -16.03 -9.68 -17.75
CA ALA A 76 -17.09 -10.26 -16.90
C ALA A 76 -16.69 -11.65 -16.40
N TYR A 77 -16.13 -12.50 -17.26
CA TYR A 77 -15.63 -13.82 -16.90
C TYR A 77 -14.57 -13.77 -15.81
N TYR A 78 -13.50 -13.00 -16.02
CA TYR A 78 -12.41 -12.94 -15.05
C TYR A 78 -12.82 -12.26 -13.73
N LEU A 79 -13.76 -11.32 -13.75
CA LEU A 79 -14.30 -10.70 -12.53
C LEU A 79 -15.12 -11.68 -11.69
N LEU A 80 -16.00 -12.47 -12.31
CA LEU A 80 -16.76 -13.51 -11.61
C LEU A 80 -15.85 -14.62 -11.10
N LEU A 81 -14.87 -15.01 -11.91
CA LEU A 81 -13.86 -15.98 -11.52
C LEU A 81 -13.07 -15.49 -10.30
N ASP A 82 -12.58 -14.25 -10.29
CA ASP A 82 -11.88 -13.66 -9.14
C ASP A 82 -12.78 -13.56 -7.91
N ASN A 83 -14.06 -13.20 -8.07
CA ASN A 83 -15.01 -13.16 -6.96
C ASN A 83 -15.23 -14.55 -6.32
N ARG A 84 -15.40 -15.59 -7.15
CA ARG A 84 -15.55 -16.98 -6.69
C ARG A 84 -14.30 -17.46 -5.96
N PHE A 85 -13.11 -17.17 -6.49
CA PHE A 85 -11.87 -17.49 -5.81
C PHE A 85 -11.68 -16.67 -4.53
N ARG A 86 -12.05 -15.39 -4.48
CA ARG A 86 -12.02 -14.60 -3.24
C ARG A 86 -12.95 -15.16 -2.15
N ALA A 87 -14.14 -15.63 -2.53
CA ALA A 87 -15.13 -16.18 -1.58
C ALA A 87 -14.77 -17.59 -1.07
N THR A 88 -14.15 -18.41 -1.92
CA THR A 88 -13.85 -19.84 -1.62
C THR A 88 -12.42 -20.04 -1.11
N SER A 89 -11.53 -19.07 -1.34
CA SER A 89 -10.16 -19.13 -0.88
C SER A 89 -10.10 -18.74 0.59
N GLY A 90 -10.23 -19.73 1.47
CA GLY A 90 -9.83 -19.67 2.89
C GLY A 90 -8.35 -19.30 3.11
N TYR A 91 -7.64 -19.03 2.03
CA TYR A 91 -6.25 -18.58 1.94
C TYR A 91 -5.99 -17.21 2.58
N LEU A 92 -6.99 -16.31 2.58
CA LEU A 92 -6.93 -15.04 3.34
C LEU A 92 -7.66 -15.11 4.70
N GLY A 93 -8.45 -16.17 4.95
CA GLY A 93 -9.18 -16.36 6.20
C GLY A 93 -8.33 -16.97 7.32
N ALA A 94 -7.32 -17.78 6.99
CA ALA A 94 -6.49 -18.48 7.98
C ALA A 94 -5.51 -17.56 8.73
N ASP A 95 -5.04 -16.48 8.10
CA ASP A 95 -4.08 -15.56 8.72
C ASP A 95 -4.75 -14.64 9.77
N TYR A 96 -6.07 -14.43 9.68
CA TYR A 96 -6.82 -13.64 10.66
C TYR A 96 -6.92 -14.35 12.03
N LEU A 97 -6.97 -15.69 12.04
CA LEU A 97 -7.01 -16.48 13.28
C LEU A 97 -5.62 -16.88 13.78
N GLN A 98 -4.62 -17.02 12.90
CA GLN A 98 -3.29 -17.47 13.30
C GLN A 98 -2.47 -16.37 14.00
N SER A 99 -2.74 -15.08 13.72
CA SER A 99 -2.15 -13.95 14.44
C SER A 99 -2.71 -13.77 15.86
N MET A 100 -3.91 -14.29 16.14
CA MET A 100 -4.59 -14.16 17.44
C MET A 100 -4.49 -15.41 18.33
N GLY A 101 -3.67 -16.41 17.97
CA GLY A 101 -3.77 -17.77 18.54
C GLY A 101 -2.49 -18.41 19.08
N ARG A 102 -1.40 -17.68 19.31
CA ARG A 102 -0.22 -18.21 20.05
C ARG A 102 0.27 -17.26 21.13
N SER A 103 -0.62 -16.93 22.07
CA SER A 103 -0.17 -16.69 23.44
C SER A 103 0.40 -17.99 23.98
N PHE A 104 1.71 -17.98 24.15
CA PHE A 104 2.53 -19.05 24.68
C PHE A 104 2.15 -19.32 26.14
N ASN A 105 1.18 -20.19 26.39
CA ASN A 105 0.93 -20.75 27.72
C ASN A 105 1.03 -22.25 27.62
N GLN A 106 2.25 -22.78 27.82
CA GLN A 106 2.45 -24.20 28.08
C GLN A 106 3.31 -24.38 29.33
N PHE A 107 2.58 -24.61 30.43
CA PHE A 107 2.84 -25.54 31.55
C PHE A 107 4.12 -25.40 32.38
N THR A 108 3.94 -24.99 33.65
CA THR A 108 4.35 -25.80 34.81
C THR A 108 3.29 -25.73 35.91
N SER A 109 2.88 -26.92 36.36
CA SER A 109 1.93 -27.20 37.44
C SER A 109 2.35 -26.64 38.80
N SER A 110 1.39 -26.25 39.65
CA SER A 110 1.15 -26.85 40.99
C SER A 110 0.27 -25.96 41.89
N GLU A 111 -0.36 -26.66 42.82
CA GLU A 111 -1.35 -26.32 43.84
C GLU A 111 -1.08 -25.10 44.75
N SER A 112 -2.20 -24.51 45.18
CA SER A 112 -2.56 -24.11 46.56
C SER A 112 -1.70 -23.15 47.40
N ALA A 113 -2.43 -22.17 47.95
CA ALA A 113 -2.26 -21.46 49.23
C ALA A 113 -1.38 -20.18 49.30
N SER A 114 -2.03 -19.14 49.82
CA SER A 114 -1.60 -17.78 50.17
C SER A 114 -0.57 -17.74 51.34
N PRO A 115 -0.26 -16.56 51.93
CA PRO A 115 0.54 -15.41 51.45
C PRO A 115 1.76 -15.15 52.38
N SER A 116 2.77 -14.35 52.00
CA SER A 116 3.60 -13.57 52.97
C SER A 116 4.66 -12.66 52.33
N THR A 117 4.65 -11.42 52.81
CA THR A 117 5.68 -10.37 52.82
C THR A 117 7.13 -10.85 53.03
N ARG A 118 8.08 -10.32 52.23
CA ARG A 118 9.36 -9.78 52.72
C ARG A 118 10.16 -9.04 51.63
N GLN A 119 10.45 -7.77 51.91
CA GLN A 119 11.51 -6.96 51.29
C GLN A 119 12.88 -7.62 51.50
N TYR A 120 13.78 -7.53 50.51
CA TYR A 120 15.22 -7.29 50.69
C TYR A 120 15.87 -6.96 49.32
N LEU A 121 16.50 -5.78 49.25
CA LEU A 121 17.68 -5.44 48.44
C LEU A 121 18.81 -5.15 49.45
N PRO A 122 20.11 -4.98 49.10
CA PRO A 122 20.85 -5.14 47.83
C PRO A 122 22.20 -5.90 47.99
N ALA A 123 22.94 -6.19 46.89
CA ALA A 123 24.42 -6.21 46.80
C ALA A 123 24.83 -6.58 45.35
N SER A 124 25.37 -5.65 44.57
CA SER A 124 26.82 -5.45 44.29
C SER A 124 27.58 -6.71 43.85
N ASN A 125 27.90 -6.77 42.56
CA ASN A 125 29.29 -6.95 42.10
C ASN A 125 29.46 -6.51 40.64
N ASP A 126 30.43 -5.62 40.45
CA ASP A 126 30.99 -5.25 39.17
C ASP A 126 31.61 -6.47 38.46
N SER A 127 31.29 -6.63 37.19
CA SER A 127 32.23 -7.22 36.24
C SER A 127 31.97 -6.62 34.86
N GLN A 128 33.02 -5.99 34.32
CA GLN A 128 33.08 -5.49 32.96
C GLN A 128 32.77 -6.64 31.99
N GLY A 129 31.59 -6.58 31.39
CA GLY A 129 31.16 -7.44 30.29
C GLY A 129 30.63 -6.55 29.19
N SER A 130 31.34 -6.56 28.06
CA SER A 130 31.01 -5.91 26.80
C SER A 130 29.49 -5.84 26.59
N GLY A 131 28.97 -4.61 26.46
CA GLY A 131 27.54 -4.32 26.33
C GLY A 131 26.96 -4.91 25.06
N LEU A 132 26.62 -6.20 25.09
CA LEU A 132 25.66 -6.80 24.19
C LEU A 132 24.30 -6.24 24.59
N ARG A 133 23.96 -5.06 24.05
CA ARG A 133 22.56 -4.63 23.98
C ARG A 133 21.79 -5.82 23.42
N PRO A 134 20.81 -6.39 24.13
CA PRO A 134 19.91 -7.34 23.50
C PRO A 134 19.29 -6.57 22.35
N TYR A 135 19.50 -7.05 21.13
CA TYR A 135 18.83 -6.56 19.94
C TYR A 135 17.37 -7.01 20.06
N TYR A 136 16.62 -6.40 20.99
CA TYR A 136 15.17 -6.52 20.99
C TYR A 136 14.75 -5.97 19.64
N PRO A 137 14.14 -6.78 18.76
CA PRO A 137 13.53 -6.25 17.56
C PRO A 137 12.50 -5.23 18.05
N VAL A 138 12.78 -3.94 17.84
CA VAL A 138 11.76 -2.92 17.98
C VAL A 138 10.74 -3.27 16.90
N GLU A 139 9.68 -3.99 17.26
CA GLU A 139 8.56 -4.25 16.38
C GLU A 139 7.94 -2.91 16.04
N ARG A 140 8.39 -2.33 14.94
CA ARG A 140 7.81 -1.11 14.38
C ARG A 140 6.45 -1.49 13.83
N LYS A 141 5.42 -1.16 14.60
CA LYS A 141 4.04 -1.30 14.16
C LYS A 141 3.80 -0.25 13.08
N TRP A 142 3.50 -0.72 11.88
CA TRP A 142 3.03 0.13 10.80
C TRP A 142 1.62 0.63 11.13
N ALA A 143 1.35 1.89 10.80
CA ALA A 143 0.03 2.48 10.87
C ALA A 143 -0.37 2.99 9.49
N LEU A 144 -1.66 2.88 9.17
CA LEU A 144 -2.25 3.56 8.02
C LEU A 144 -2.49 5.01 8.41
N GLY A 145 -2.06 5.95 7.55
CA GLY A 145 -2.33 7.38 7.69
C GLY A 145 -1.98 7.99 9.06
N LEU A 146 -2.69 9.06 9.43
CA LEU A 146 -2.54 9.76 10.71
C LEU A 146 -3.85 9.76 11.49
N GLN A 147 -3.81 9.27 12.73
CA GLN A 147 -4.98 9.26 13.60
C GLN A 147 -5.01 10.49 14.50
N SER A 148 -6.19 11.08 14.64
CA SER A 148 -6.46 12.25 15.49
C SER A 148 -7.76 12.09 16.26
N ARG A 149 -7.81 12.71 17.45
CA ARG A 149 -9.04 12.83 18.26
C ARG A 149 -9.68 14.21 18.15
N ALA A 150 -9.08 15.14 17.41
CA ALA A 150 -9.61 16.49 17.22
C ALA A 150 -10.88 16.48 16.37
N GLN A 151 -11.62 17.59 16.42
CA GLN A 151 -12.82 17.74 15.60
C GLN A 151 -12.44 17.79 14.11
N PRO A 152 -13.20 17.17 13.18
CA PRO A 152 -12.86 17.13 11.75
C PRO A 152 -12.59 18.50 11.15
N ARG A 153 -13.31 19.52 11.61
CA ARG A 153 -13.10 20.90 11.18
C ARG A 153 -11.70 21.41 11.52
N GLU A 154 -11.21 21.12 12.73
CA GLU A 154 -9.88 21.54 13.19
C GLU A 154 -8.79 20.78 12.43
N ILE A 155 -8.97 19.47 12.26
CA ILE A 155 -8.06 18.62 11.47
C ILE A 155 -7.91 19.20 10.06
N MET A 156 -9.02 19.48 9.39
CA MET A 156 -8.99 20.02 8.03
C MET A 156 -8.36 21.42 7.96
N ILE A 157 -8.52 22.25 8.99
CA ILE A 157 -7.85 23.56 9.06
C ILE A 157 -6.33 23.39 9.12
N GLU A 158 -5.82 22.51 9.99
CA GLU A 158 -4.39 22.25 10.09
C GLU A 158 -3.82 21.62 8.82
N VAL A 159 -4.56 20.70 8.20
CA VAL A 159 -4.20 20.14 6.90
C VAL A 159 -4.07 21.24 5.85
N LEU A 160 -5.07 22.12 5.72
CA LEU A 160 -5.06 23.19 4.73
C LEU A 160 -3.92 24.19 4.97
N LYS A 161 -3.60 24.51 6.23
CA LYS A 161 -2.43 25.34 6.57
C LYS A 161 -1.13 24.68 6.13
N ALA A 162 -0.92 23.40 6.44
CA ALA A 162 0.28 22.67 6.04
C ALA A 162 0.40 22.56 4.51
N LEU A 163 -0.71 22.36 3.79
CA LEU A 163 -0.73 22.39 2.33
C LEU A 163 -0.35 23.76 1.76
N GLN A 164 -0.82 24.84 2.39
CA GLN A 164 -0.50 26.21 2.00
C GLN A 164 0.99 26.52 2.22
N GLU A 165 1.54 26.16 3.38
CA GLU A 165 2.97 26.35 3.70
C GLU A 165 3.89 25.60 2.72
N LEU A 166 3.44 24.46 2.21
CA LEU A 166 4.16 23.66 1.22
C LEU A 166 3.88 24.06 -0.24
N ASN A 167 3.14 25.14 -0.49
CA ASN A 167 2.75 25.60 -1.84
C ASN A 167 2.05 24.50 -2.67
N VAL A 168 1.21 23.70 -2.03
CA VAL A 168 0.39 22.70 -2.72
C VAL A 168 -0.81 23.38 -3.34
N CYS A 169 -1.17 23.02 -4.58
CA CYS A 169 -2.45 23.40 -5.17
C CYS A 169 -3.46 22.29 -4.92
N TRP A 170 -4.69 22.61 -4.47
CA TRP A 170 -5.72 21.60 -4.23
C TRP A 170 -7.08 21.98 -4.81
N LYS A 171 -7.86 20.96 -5.15
CA LYS A 171 -9.27 21.06 -5.54
C LYS A 171 -10.11 20.24 -4.56
N LYS A 172 -11.15 20.86 -4.01
CA LYS A 172 -12.14 20.18 -3.18
C LYS A 172 -13.03 19.28 -4.06
N ASN A 173 -13.15 18.02 -3.69
CA ASN A 173 -14.04 17.05 -4.34
C ASN A 173 -15.16 16.59 -3.39
N GLY A 174 -14.94 16.65 -2.07
CA GLY A 174 -15.97 16.44 -1.05
C GLY A 174 -15.71 17.27 0.21
N HIS A 175 -16.54 17.14 1.25
CA HIS A 175 -16.34 17.87 2.51
C HIS A 175 -14.99 17.56 3.18
N TYR A 176 -14.52 16.33 3.03
CA TYR A 176 -13.27 15.82 3.60
C TYR A 176 -12.39 15.11 2.57
N ASN A 177 -12.59 15.41 1.29
CA ASN A 177 -11.87 14.83 0.16
C ASN A 177 -11.28 15.94 -0.72
N MET A 178 -9.98 15.87 -0.97
CA MET A 178 -9.26 16.86 -1.78
C MET A 178 -8.25 16.18 -2.70
N LYS A 179 -8.20 16.65 -3.94
CA LYS A 179 -7.14 16.28 -4.88
C LYS A 179 -6.08 17.37 -4.88
N CYS A 180 -4.84 16.97 -4.70
CA CYS A 180 -3.70 17.84 -4.50
C CYS A 180 -2.68 17.65 -5.62
N ARG A 181 -1.97 18.73 -5.95
CA ARG A 181 -0.85 18.78 -6.88
C ARG A 181 0.28 19.54 -6.22
N TRP A 182 1.46 18.93 -6.17
CA TRP A 182 2.66 19.55 -5.64
C TRP A 182 3.79 19.52 -6.66
N CYS A 183 4.46 20.67 -6.81
CA CYS A 183 5.61 20.88 -7.67
C CYS A 183 6.73 21.49 -6.80
N PRO A 184 7.79 20.74 -6.45
CA PRO A 184 8.91 21.29 -5.71
C PRO A 184 9.61 22.37 -6.54
N GLY A 185 9.76 23.58 -5.99
CA GLY A 185 10.59 24.63 -6.58
C GLY A 185 9.88 25.70 -7.43
N PHE A 186 8.54 25.78 -7.40
CA PHE A 186 7.84 26.98 -7.90
C PHE A 186 7.48 27.91 -6.74
N PRO A 187 8.14 29.07 -6.56
CA PRO A 187 7.61 30.15 -5.77
C PRO A 187 6.36 30.72 -6.47
N GLN A 188 5.31 30.92 -5.70
CA GLN A 188 4.03 31.48 -6.15
C GLN A 188 4.26 32.93 -6.60
N VAL A 189 4.33 33.18 -7.91
CA VAL A 189 4.12 34.55 -8.42
C VAL A 189 2.61 34.74 -8.47
N SER A 190 2.02 35.08 -7.32
CA SER A 190 0.71 35.75 -7.32
C SER A 190 0.99 37.22 -7.53
N ASP A 191 0.76 37.71 -8.75
CA ASP A 191 -0.15 38.83 -8.97
C ASP A 191 -0.22 39.21 -10.46
N MET A 192 -1.47 39.41 -10.90
CA MET A 192 -1.90 40.29 -11.99
C MET A 192 -2.18 39.67 -13.39
N LEU A 193 -3.47 39.38 -13.57
CA LEU A 193 -4.39 39.65 -14.70
C LEU A 193 -4.12 39.12 -16.13
N ASP A 194 -5.19 38.47 -16.61
CA ASP A 194 -5.84 38.56 -17.92
C ASP A 194 -5.66 37.47 -18.99
N ALA A 195 -6.85 36.98 -19.36
CA ALA A 195 -7.32 36.58 -20.68
C ALA A 195 -6.87 35.24 -21.28
N ASN A 196 -7.80 34.27 -21.19
CA ASN A 196 -8.31 33.44 -22.30
C ASN A 196 -7.40 33.24 -23.52
N HIS A 197 -7.02 31.99 -23.82
CA HIS A 197 -7.58 31.25 -24.96
C HIS A 197 -7.02 29.82 -25.10
N SER A 198 -7.90 28.96 -25.62
CA SER A 198 -7.68 27.71 -26.34
C SER A 198 -7.04 26.52 -25.62
N PHE A 199 -7.94 25.68 -25.10
CA PHE A 199 -7.80 24.23 -25.05
C PHE A 199 -7.86 23.70 -26.50
N VAL A 200 -6.71 23.40 -27.11
CA VAL A 200 -6.65 22.58 -28.33
C VAL A 200 -5.62 21.48 -28.11
N ASP A 201 -6.17 20.27 -28.11
CA ASP A 201 -5.57 18.97 -28.29
C ASP A 201 -4.80 18.93 -29.62
N ASP A 202 -3.51 18.57 -29.61
CA ASP A 202 -2.98 17.61 -30.59
C ASP A 202 -1.58 17.09 -30.17
N SER A 203 -1.32 15.89 -30.62
CA SER A 203 -0.20 15.02 -30.32
C SER A 203 0.98 15.24 -31.25
N THR A 204 2.14 14.71 -30.83
CA THR A 204 3.29 14.23 -31.63
C THR A 204 4.38 15.19 -32.16
N ILE A 205 5.56 15.02 -31.53
CA ILE A 205 6.89 14.72 -32.14
C ILE A 205 7.53 15.81 -33.04
N MET A 206 8.60 16.47 -32.58
CA MET A 206 10.01 16.22 -32.96
C MET A 206 10.99 17.12 -32.19
N ASP A 207 12.14 16.53 -31.94
CA ASP A 207 13.34 16.94 -31.21
C ASP A 207 14.05 18.17 -31.80
N ASN A 208 14.60 19.03 -30.93
CA ASN A 208 16.00 19.51 -31.00
C ASN A 208 16.28 20.63 -29.99
N GLY A 209 17.30 20.41 -29.15
CA GLY A 209 18.30 21.42 -28.82
C GLY A 209 18.04 22.35 -27.63
N ASP A 210 18.60 21.93 -26.50
CA ASP A 210 19.21 22.78 -25.45
C ASP A 210 18.42 23.09 -24.16
N ALA A 211 19.20 23.13 -23.07
CA ALA A 211 18.84 23.37 -21.66
C ALA A 211 18.08 22.26 -20.94
N ASN A 212 18.77 21.54 -20.03
CA ASN A 212 18.34 20.95 -18.75
C ASN A 212 16.81 20.92 -18.42
N GLY A 213 16.00 20.44 -19.36
CA GLY A 213 14.54 20.54 -19.39
C GLY A 213 13.91 19.40 -18.61
N ARG A 214 14.41 19.14 -17.40
CA ARG A 214 13.74 18.20 -16.51
C ARG A 214 12.42 18.85 -16.15
N LEU A 215 11.33 18.41 -16.80
CA LEU A 215 9.97 18.79 -16.44
C LEU A 215 9.89 18.78 -14.91
N PRO A 216 9.36 19.84 -14.28
CA PRO A 216 9.32 19.92 -12.83
C PRO A 216 8.65 18.65 -12.32
N ALA A 217 9.32 17.95 -11.40
CA ALA A 217 8.82 16.68 -10.91
C ALA A 217 7.51 16.95 -10.17
N VAL A 218 6.38 16.58 -10.77
CA VAL A 218 5.05 16.84 -10.21
C VAL A 218 4.50 15.56 -9.59
N ILE A 219 3.93 15.68 -8.40
CA ILE A 219 3.09 14.64 -7.81
C ILE A 219 1.65 15.10 -7.76
N LYS A 220 0.73 14.16 -8.01
CA LYS A 220 -0.69 14.32 -7.69
C LYS A 220 -1.08 13.25 -6.69
N PHE A 221 -1.80 13.65 -5.67
CA PHE A 221 -2.24 12.77 -4.59
C PHE A 221 -3.62 13.20 -4.09
N GLU A 222 -4.27 12.32 -3.36
CA GLU A 222 -5.59 12.53 -2.78
C GLU A 222 -5.47 12.48 -1.26
N ILE A 223 -6.12 13.44 -0.59
CA ILE A 223 -6.27 13.46 0.85
C ILE A 223 -7.72 13.15 1.19
N GLN A 224 -7.92 12.21 2.10
CA GLN A 224 -9.23 11.85 2.61
C GLN A 224 -9.21 11.70 4.13
N LEU A 225 -10.18 12.32 4.80
CA LEU A 225 -10.44 12.09 6.23
C LEU A 225 -11.53 11.03 6.38
N TYR A 226 -11.26 9.99 7.17
CA TYR A 226 -12.20 8.94 7.52
C TYR A 226 -12.56 8.99 9.00
N LYS A 227 -13.78 8.56 9.34
CA LYS A 227 -14.17 8.28 10.72
C LYS A 227 -13.89 6.81 11.03
N THR A 228 -13.15 6.56 12.10
CA THR A 228 -12.86 5.20 12.59
C THR A 228 -13.93 4.74 13.58
N LYS A 229 -13.92 3.44 13.93
CA LYS A 229 -14.87 2.85 14.89
C LYS A 229 -14.72 3.41 16.31
N ASP A 230 -13.51 3.86 16.67
CA ASP A 230 -13.17 4.36 18.01
C ASP A 230 -13.47 5.86 18.18
N ASP A 231 -14.36 6.42 17.36
CA ASP A 231 -14.67 7.85 17.29
C ASP A 231 -13.45 8.77 17.04
N LYS A 232 -12.36 8.19 16.51
CA LYS A 232 -11.19 8.93 16.02
C LYS A 232 -11.31 9.19 14.54
N TYR A 233 -10.57 10.16 14.05
CA TYR A 233 -10.45 10.42 12.62
C TYR A 233 -9.10 9.96 12.09
N LEU A 234 -9.09 9.48 10.85
CA LEU A 234 -7.92 9.01 10.13
C LEU A 234 -7.72 9.84 8.87
N LEU A 235 -6.60 10.55 8.79
CA LEU A 235 -6.16 11.24 7.58
C LEU A 235 -5.35 10.27 6.71
N ASP A 236 -5.85 9.97 5.53
CA ASP A 236 -5.16 9.16 4.54
C ASP A 236 -4.61 10.01 3.40
N MET A 237 -3.49 9.58 2.82
CA MET A 237 -2.84 10.23 1.68
C MET A 237 -2.48 9.19 0.62
N GLN A 238 -3.16 9.26 -0.53
CA GLN A 238 -2.97 8.31 -1.61
C GLN A 238 -2.28 8.97 -2.80
N ARG A 239 -1.10 8.46 -3.19
CA ARG A 239 -0.46 8.89 -4.44
C ARG A 239 -1.31 8.45 -5.63
N VAL A 240 -1.65 9.41 -6.50
CA VAL A 240 -2.38 9.16 -7.75
C VAL A 240 -1.40 9.05 -8.92
N THR A 241 -0.51 10.04 -9.08
CA THR A 241 0.53 10.05 -10.13
C THR A 241 1.81 10.74 -9.64
N GLY A 242 2.91 10.47 -10.33
CA GLY A 242 4.23 11.07 -10.05
C GLY A 242 5.19 10.13 -9.31
N PRO A 243 6.46 10.55 -9.12
CA PRO A 243 7.52 9.72 -8.56
C PRO A 243 7.26 9.31 -7.10
N GLN A 244 7.50 8.03 -6.78
CA GLN A 244 7.24 7.47 -5.45
C GLN A 244 8.10 8.12 -4.35
N LEU A 245 9.41 8.29 -4.60
CA LEU A 245 10.32 8.89 -3.62
C LEU A 245 9.95 10.34 -3.33
N LEU A 246 9.60 11.11 -4.37
CA LEU A 246 9.17 12.49 -4.21
C LEU A 246 7.87 12.62 -3.40
N PHE A 247 6.95 11.66 -3.58
CA PHE A 247 5.75 11.60 -2.73
C PHE A 247 6.09 11.30 -1.27
N LEU A 248 7.08 10.42 -1.00
CA LEU A 248 7.53 10.17 0.38
C LEU A 248 8.22 11.39 1.00
N ASP A 249 9.01 12.12 0.21
CA ASP A 249 9.62 13.38 0.64
C ASP A 249 8.55 14.42 0.99
N PHE A 250 7.51 14.54 0.15
CA PHE A 250 6.34 15.36 0.44
C PHE A 250 5.65 14.93 1.74
N CYS A 251 5.38 13.62 1.93
CA CYS A 251 4.75 13.12 3.14
C CYS A 251 5.54 13.50 4.38
N ALA A 252 6.88 13.36 4.35
CA ALA A 252 7.73 13.77 5.45
C ALA A 252 7.64 15.28 5.73
N ALA A 253 7.71 16.12 4.70
CA ALA A 253 7.57 17.57 4.83
C ALA A 253 6.18 18.00 5.32
N PHE A 254 5.13 17.34 4.85
CA PHE A 254 3.76 17.56 5.29
C PHE A 254 3.59 17.24 6.76
N LEU A 255 4.12 16.09 7.22
CA LEU A 255 4.10 15.70 8.63
C LEU A 255 4.85 16.68 9.54
N THR A 256 5.94 17.29 9.07
CA THR A 256 6.67 18.29 9.87
C THR A 256 5.92 19.61 10.02
N ASN A 257 5.08 19.99 9.04
CA ASN A 257 4.28 21.22 9.10
C ASN A 257 2.92 21.01 9.78
N LEU A 258 2.51 19.75 9.96
CA LEU A 258 1.28 19.41 10.64
C LEU A 258 1.45 19.62 12.14
N ARG A 259 0.90 20.73 12.66
CA ARG A 259 0.86 20.98 14.09
C ARG A 259 -0.08 19.97 14.74
N VAL A 260 0.32 19.47 15.92
CA VAL A 260 -0.25 18.30 16.61
C VAL A 260 -1.79 18.22 16.48
N LEU A 261 -2.26 17.12 15.90
CA LEU A 261 -3.67 16.73 15.76
C LEU A 261 -4.19 15.92 16.96
#